data_AF-A0A955SRD2-F1
#
_entry.id   AF-A0A955SRD2-F1
#
_cell.length_a   1.000
_cell.length_b   1.000
_cell.length_c   1.000
_cell.angle_alpha   90.00
_cell.angle_beta   90.00
_cell.angle_gamma   90.00
#
_symmetry.space_group_name_H-M   'P 1'
#
loop_
_entity.id
_entity.type
_entity.pdbx_description
1 polymer ?
#
loop_
_entity_poly.entity_id
_entity_poly.type
_entity_poly.pdbx_seq_one_letter_code
_entity_poly.pdbx_strand_id
1 'polypeptide(L)'
;MAVCSICGTMFDNIDGKCPECGAPAGGGGSGQSAESLYAEAMRRIKAGQVGDAKGLLSDAISKDPNKAEYHFYLGSAKYKLGDFQGAYKAYQQADKLKPNTDRIHKCLVAARQKMTEEKK
;
A
#
# COMPACT_ATOMS: atom_id res chain seq x y z
N MET A 1 4.48 -34.58 -4.35
CA MET A 1 3.07 -34.90 -4.07
C MET A 1 2.49 -34.01 -2.98
N ALA A 2 1.79 -32.94 -3.37
CA ALA A 2 0.98 -32.11 -2.49
C ALA A 2 -0.51 -32.28 -2.87
N VAL A 3 -1.40 -32.29 -1.88
CA VAL A 3 -2.86 -32.41 -2.07
C VAL A 3 -3.53 -31.06 -1.83
N CYS A 4 -4.34 -30.61 -2.78
CA CYS A 4 -5.11 -29.37 -2.65
C CYS A 4 -6.27 -29.54 -1.67
N SER A 5 -6.35 -28.74 -0.60
CA SER A 5 -7.42 -28.84 0.40
C SER A 5 -8.81 -28.40 -0.09
N ILE A 6 -8.90 -27.76 -1.26
CA ILE A 6 -10.16 -27.25 -1.84
C ILE A 6 -10.78 -28.27 -2.79
N CYS A 7 -9.98 -28.85 -3.69
CA CYS A 7 -10.47 -29.76 -4.74
C CYS A 7 -9.95 -31.20 -4.64
N GLY A 8 -8.99 -31.48 -3.75
CA GLY A 8 -8.45 -32.82 -3.55
C GLY A 8 -7.45 -33.29 -4.61
N THR A 9 -7.15 -32.46 -5.62
CA THR A 9 -6.21 -32.82 -6.69
C THR A 9 -4.78 -33.00 -6.14
N MET A 10 -4.16 -34.14 -6.43
CA MET A 10 -2.73 -34.37 -6.17
C MET A 10 -1.90 -33.78 -7.30
N PHE A 11 -0.88 -32.98 -6.95
CA PHE A 11 0.08 -32.45 -7.93
C PHE A 11 1.53 -32.53 -7.44
N ASP A 12 2.44 -32.38 -8.40
CA ASP A 12 3.85 -32.73 -8.27
C ASP A 12 4.76 -31.59 -8.75
N ASN A 13 4.55 -30.31 -8.36
CA ASN A 13 5.59 -29.30 -8.66
C ASN A 13 5.59 -27.97 -7.89
N ILE A 14 6.75 -27.33 -7.91
CA ILE A 14 7.29 -26.24 -7.09
C ILE A 14 6.65 -24.84 -7.29
N ASP A 15 5.64 -24.69 -8.15
CA ASP A 15 5.10 -23.39 -8.60
C ASP A 15 3.99 -22.77 -7.72
N GLY A 16 3.60 -23.41 -6.60
CA GLY A 16 2.73 -22.80 -5.59
C GLY A 16 1.30 -22.45 -6.03
N LYS A 17 0.81 -23.01 -7.15
CA LYS A 17 -0.51 -22.68 -7.71
C LYS A 17 -1.24 -23.93 -8.22
N CYS A 18 -2.47 -24.13 -7.75
CA CYS A 18 -3.31 -25.25 -8.19
C CYS A 18 -3.94 -24.94 -9.58
N PRO A 19 -3.78 -25.80 -10.60
CA PRO A 19 -4.20 -25.51 -11.97
C PRO A 19 -5.73 -25.51 -12.19
N GLU A 20 -6.50 -26.16 -11.32
CA GLU A 20 -7.95 -26.33 -11.53
C GLU A 20 -8.80 -25.25 -10.83
N CYS A 21 -8.44 -24.86 -9.61
CA CYS A 21 -9.20 -23.86 -8.85
C CYS A 21 -8.57 -22.46 -8.88
N GLY A 22 -7.33 -22.33 -9.37
CA GLY A 22 -6.60 -21.05 -9.42
C GLY A 22 -6.32 -20.42 -8.05
N ALA A 23 -6.72 -21.08 -6.95
CA ALA A 23 -6.47 -20.61 -5.61
C ALA A 23 -4.95 -20.59 -5.38
N PRO A 24 -4.37 -19.45 -4.93
CA PRO A 24 -2.99 -19.45 -4.53
C PRO A 24 -2.86 -20.44 -3.36
N ALA A 25 -1.80 -21.25 -3.35
CA ALA A 25 -1.44 -21.97 -2.15
C ALA A 25 -1.13 -20.91 -1.08
N GLY A 26 -2.13 -20.62 -0.23
CA GLY A 26 -1.95 -19.77 0.93
C GLY A 26 -0.98 -20.47 1.86
N GLY A 27 0.28 -20.02 1.86
CA GLY A 27 1.26 -20.48 2.84
C GLY A 27 2.72 -20.41 2.38
N GLY A 28 3.33 -19.23 2.51
CA GLY A 28 4.74 -19.10 2.89
C GLY A 28 5.75 -19.02 1.75
N GLY A 29 6.37 -17.85 1.57
CA GLY A 29 7.59 -17.78 0.76
C GLY A 29 7.97 -16.46 0.11
N SER A 30 7.51 -15.31 0.59
CA SER A 30 8.24 -14.07 0.37
C SER A 30 8.01 -13.22 1.59
N GLY A 31 9.07 -12.84 2.30
CA GLY A 31 8.96 -11.87 3.37
C GLY A 31 8.21 -10.65 2.84
N GLN A 32 6.94 -10.51 3.21
CA GLN A 32 6.17 -9.29 3.01
C GLN A 32 6.67 -8.29 4.06
N SER A 33 7.95 -7.96 3.95
CA SER A 33 8.55 -6.82 4.61
C SER A 33 7.80 -5.58 4.13
N ALA A 34 7.78 -4.55 4.96
CA ALA A 34 7.14 -3.29 4.59
C ALA A 34 7.63 -2.77 3.22
N GLU A 35 8.88 -3.05 2.86
CA GLU A 35 9.46 -2.75 1.56
C GLU A 35 8.84 -3.50 0.37
N SER A 36 8.47 -4.78 0.54
CA SER A 36 7.84 -5.56 -0.53
C SER A 36 6.41 -5.07 -0.81
N LEU A 37 5.65 -4.82 0.26
CA LEU A 37 4.32 -4.21 0.18
C LEU A 37 4.38 -2.84 -0.47
N TYR A 38 5.40 -2.04 -0.15
CA TYR A 38 5.66 -0.75 -0.78
C TYR A 38 6.00 -0.89 -2.28
N ALA A 39 6.83 -1.86 -2.65
CA ALA A 39 7.17 -2.12 -4.05
C ALA A 39 5.94 -2.52 -4.88
N GLU A 40 5.06 -3.36 -4.32
CA GLU A 40 3.77 -3.73 -4.92
C GLU A 40 2.86 -2.50 -5.06
N ALA A 41 2.75 -1.68 -4.00
CA ALA A 41 1.94 -0.46 -4.03
C ALA A 41 2.40 0.49 -5.16
N MET A 42 3.70 0.63 -5.37
CA MET A 42 4.26 1.45 -6.45
C MET A 42 3.90 0.91 -7.84
N ARG A 43 3.85 -0.43 -8.02
CA ARG A 43 3.37 -1.04 -9.27
C ARG A 43 1.90 -0.74 -9.51
N ARG A 44 1.06 -0.86 -8.47
CA ARG A 44 -0.37 -0.54 -8.54
C ARG A 44 -0.62 0.93 -8.85
N ILE A 45 0.16 1.85 -8.27
CA ILE A 45 0.09 3.29 -8.61
C ILE A 45 0.41 3.54 -10.09
N LYS A 46 1.44 2.86 -10.64
CA LYS A 46 1.78 2.97 -12.07
C LYS A 46 0.67 2.40 -12.96
N ALA A 47 0.00 1.34 -12.52
CA ALA A 47 -1.15 0.76 -13.20
C ALA A 47 -2.44 1.61 -13.07
N GLY A 48 -2.40 2.75 -12.36
CA GLY A 48 -3.57 3.58 -12.09
C GLY A 48 -4.48 3.05 -10.98
N GLN A 49 -4.14 1.90 -10.38
CA GLN A 49 -4.89 1.26 -9.30
C GLN A 49 -4.53 1.87 -7.94
N VAL A 50 -4.77 3.17 -7.78
CA VAL A 50 -4.40 3.93 -6.58
C VAL A 50 -5.18 3.46 -5.33
N GLY A 51 -6.41 2.96 -5.52
CA GLY A 51 -7.23 2.40 -4.43
C GLY A 51 -6.59 1.17 -3.77
N ASP A 52 -6.07 0.26 -4.59
CA ASP A 52 -5.41 -0.98 -4.14
C ASP A 52 -4.07 -0.66 -3.47
N ALA A 53 -3.30 0.27 -4.06
CA ALA A 53 -2.05 0.76 -3.50
C ALA A 53 -2.20 1.35 -2.08
N LYS A 54 -3.34 2.00 -1.80
CA LYS A 54 -3.64 2.53 -0.45
C LYS A 54 -3.67 1.41 0.59
N GLY A 55 -4.27 0.27 0.26
CA GLY A 55 -4.34 -0.89 1.15
C GLY A 55 -2.94 -1.43 1.45
N LEU A 56 -2.17 -1.69 0.39
CA LEU A 56 -0.78 -2.18 0.49
C LEU A 56 0.13 -1.25 1.31
N LEU A 57 0.00 0.07 1.14
CA LEU A 57 0.74 1.06 1.94
C LEU A 57 0.31 1.03 3.41
N SER A 58 -0.96 0.78 3.71
CA SER A 58 -1.46 0.67 5.08
C SER A 58 -0.92 -0.58 5.79
N ASP A 59 -0.83 -1.70 5.08
CA ASP A 59 -0.15 -2.90 5.55
C ASP A 59 1.35 -2.64 5.78
N ALA A 60 2.02 -1.93 4.85
CA ALA A 60 3.43 -1.56 5.00
C ALA A 60 3.65 -0.70 6.25
N ILE A 61 2.78 0.28 6.52
CA ILE A 61 2.81 1.10 7.74
C ILE A 61 2.60 0.25 8.99
N SER A 62 1.73 -0.75 8.93
CA SER A 62 1.48 -1.64 10.08
C SER A 62 2.68 -2.51 10.42
N LYS A 63 3.49 -2.85 9.40
CA LYS A 63 4.76 -3.57 9.58
C LYS A 63 5.88 -2.66 10.07
N ASP A 64 6.00 -1.47 9.49
CA ASP A 64 7.04 -0.50 9.84
C ASP A 64 6.46 0.92 9.93
N PRO A 65 5.92 1.29 11.11
CA PRO A 65 5.25 2.57 11.28
C PRO A 65 6.21 3.75 11.33
N ASN A 66 7.52 3.50 11.48
CA ASN A 66 8.56 4.52 11.61
C ASN A 66 9.02 5.08 10.27
N LYS A 67 8.56 4.52 9.14
CA LYS A 67 8.95 4.97 7.81
C LYS A 67 8.08 6.15 7.34
N ALA A 68 8.65 7.35 7.33
CA ALA A 68 7.97 8.55 6.81
C ALA A 68 7.52 8.41 5.35
N GLU A 69 8.27 7.66 4.53
CA GLU A 69 7.94 7.43 3.12
C GLU A 69 6.57 6.76 2.95
N TYR A 70 6.24 5.73 3.75
CA TYR A 70 4.96 5.04 3.59
C TYR A 70 3.77 5.94 3.89
N HIS A 71 3.86 6.77 4.95
CA HIS A 71 2.85 7.78 5.26
C HIS A 71 2.74 8.84 4.15
N PHE A 72 3.87 9.26 3.56
CA PHE A 72 3.88 10.19 2.43
C PHE A 72 3.18 9.60 1.19
N TYR A 73 3.52 8.37 0.81
CA TYR A 73 2.90 7.71 -0.34
C TYR A 73 1.42 7.39 -0.10
N LEU A 74 1.04 7.03 1.13
CA LEU A 74 -0.36 6.86 1.51
C LEU A 74 -1.13 8.18 1.37
N GLY A 75 -0.53 9.29 1.81
CA GLY A 75 -1.08 10.63 1.63
C GLY A 75 -1.26 10.98 0.15
N SER A 76 -0.28 10.66 -0.69
CA SER A 76 -0.35 10.90 -2.14
C SER A 76 -1.42 10.05 -2.82
N ALA A 77 -1.54 8.78 -2.43
CA ALA A 77 -2.60 7.90 -2.92
C ALA A 77 -3.98 8.45 -2.56
N LYS A 78 -4.19 8.85 -1.29
CA LYS A 78 -5.46 9.45 -0.84
C LYS A 78 -5.77 10.77 -1.53
N TYR A 79 -4.76 11.63 -1.71
CA TYR A 79 -4.91 12.90 -2.43
C TYR A 79 -5.39 12.67 -3.87
N LYS A 80 -4.86 11.65 -4.56
CA LYS A 80 -5.31 11.26 -5.90
C LYS A 80 -6.72 10.68 -5.92
N LEU A 81 -7.14 10.04 -4.84
CA LEU A 81 -8.50 9.50 -4.68
C LEU A 81 -9.53 10.58 -4.29
N GLY A 82 -9.11 11.84 -4.10
CA GLY A 82 -9.97 12.92 -3.64
C GLY A 82 -10.16 12.98 -2.11
N ASP A 83 -9.58 12.04 -1.36
CA ASP A 83 -9.62 12.04 0.11
C ASP A 83 -8.58 13.00 0.68
N PHE A 84 -8.79 14.31 0.50
CA PHE A 84 -7.84 15.35 0.93
C PHE A 84 -7.68 15.38 2.46
N GLN A 85 -8.76 15.10 3.20
CA GLN A 85 -8.74 15.05 4.66
C GLN A 85 -7.87 13.91 5.20
N GLY A 86 -7.99 12.72 4.63
CA GLY A 86 -7.13 11.60 4.99
C GLY A 86 -5.70 11.77 4.48
N ALA A 87 -5.51 12.42 3.34
CA ALA A 87 -4.18 12.75 2.81
C ALA A 87 -3.40 13.69 3.76
N TYR A 88 -4.05 14.76 4.22
CA TYR A 88 -3.45 15.70 5.16
C TYR A 88 -2.97 15.03 6.45
N LYS A 89 -3.80 14.16 7.05
CA LYS A 89 -3.43 13.40 8.26
C LYS A 89 -2.22 12.49 8.02
N ALA A 90 -2.15 11.84 6.85
CA ALA A 90 -1.03 10.97 6.50
C ALA A 90 0.27 11.77 6.30
N TYR A 91 0.22 12.90 5.58
CA TYR A 91 1.38 13.77 5.44
C TYR A 91 1.84 14.35 6.79
N GLN A 92 0.91 14.64 7.70
CA GLN A 92 1.24 15.13 9.04
C GLN A 92 2.01 14.09 9.85
N GLN A 93 1.68 12.81 9.73
CA GLN A 93 2.47 11.73 10.35
C GLN A 93 3.84 11.58 9.70
N ALA A 94 3.92 11.69 8.37
CA ALA A 94 5.19 11.67 7.66
C ALA A 94 6.12 12.80 8.10
N ASP A 95 5.57 14.01 8.30
CA ASP A 95 6.30 15.20 8.78
C ASP A 95 6.79 15.03 10.23
N LYS A 96 6.01 14.38 11.09
CA LYS A 96 6.45 14.05 12.47
C LYS A 96 7.61 13.07 12.50
N LEU A 97 7.64 12.10 11.58
CA LEU A 97 8.68 11.09 11.50
C LEU A 97 9.98 11.61 10.88
N LYS A 98 9.85 12.42 9.81
CA LYS A 98 10.98 13.13 9.19
C LYS A 98 10.68 14.63 9.08
N PRO A 99 10.81 15.36 10.19
CA PRO A 99 10.76 16.81 10.13
C PRO A 99 11.93 17.28 9.27
N ASN A 100 11.72 18.31 8.44
CA ASN A 100 12.69 18.86 7.47
C ASN A 100 12.74 18.20 6.08
N THR A 101 11.66 17.53 5.66
CA THR A 101 11.50 17.15 4.25
C THR A 101 10.61 18.17 3.54
N ASP A 102 11.22 19.12 2.83
CA ASP A 102 10.53 20.16 2.04
C ASP A 102 9.44 19.57 1.13
N ARG A 103 9.69 18.38 0.56
CA ARG A 103 8.70 17.64 -0.23
C ARG A 103 7.44 17.26 0.54
N ILE A 104 7.56 16.78 1.79
CA ILE A 104 6.42 16.40 2.63
C ILE A 104 5.63 17.65 3.01
N HIS A 105 6.33 18.71 3.42
CA HIS A 105 5.72 19.97 3.79
C HIS A 105 4.92 20.59 2.63
N LYS A 106 5.49 20.63 1.42
CA LYS A 106 4.81 21.08 0.20
C LYS A 106 3.52 20.28 -0.07
N CYS A 107 3.59 18.96 0.02
CA CYS A 107 2.41 18.10 -0.18
C CYS A 107 1.35 18.28 0.90
N LEU A 108 1.76 18.51 2.16
CA LEU A 108 0.85 18.79 3.27
C LEU A 108 0.11 20.12 3.06
N VAL A 109 0.82 21.18 2.67
CA VAL A 109 0.23 22.48 2.39
C VAL A 109 -0.75 22.39 1.22
N ALA A 110 -0.38 21.70 0.15
CA ALA A 110 -1.27 21.47 -1.00
C ALA A 110 -2.54 20.70 -0.61
N ALA A 111 -2.41 19.63 0.19
CA ALA A 111 -3.56 18.90 0.72
C ALA A 111 -4.47 19.79 1.57
N ARG A 112 -3.88 20.63 2.44
CA ARG A 112 -4.63 21.56 3.29
C ARG A 112 -5.41 22.59 2.46
N GLN A 113 -4.80 23.14 1.41
CA GLN A 113 -5.46 24.09 0.51
C GLN A 113 -6.67 23.45 -0.16
N LYS A 114 -6.53 22.24 -0.71
CA LYS A 114 -7.66 21.51 -1.32
C LYS A 114 -8.81 21.26 -0.34
N MET A 115 -8.52 20.90 0.90
CA MET A 115 -9.55 20.74 1.93
C MET A 115 -10.33 22.03 2.22
N THR A 116 -9.68 23.19 2.12
CA THR A 116 -10.35 24.48 2.30
C THR A 116 -11.18 24.89 1.08
N GLU A 117 -10.81 24.44 -0.11
CA GLU A 117 -11.56 24.72 -1.35
C GLU A 117 -12.81 23.85 -1.48
N GLU A 118 -12.78 22.58 -1.07
CA GLU A 118 -13.98 21.71 -1.08
C GLU A 118 -15.07 22.13 -0.09
N LYS A 119 -14.74 23.00 0.85
CA LYS A 119 -15.68 23.51 1.85
C LYS A 119 -16.41 24.79 1.43
N LYS A 120 -16.18 25.27 0.20
CA LYS A 120 -16.72 26.52 -0.34
C LYS A 120 -17.78 26.22 -1.40
#